data_AF-A0A382Z4S8-F1
#
_entry.id   AF-A0A382Z4S8-F1
#
_cell.length_a   1.000
_cell.length_b   1.000
_cell.length_c   1.000
_cell.angle_alpha   90.00
_cell.angle_beta   90.00
_cell.angle_gamma   90.00
#
_symmetry.space_group_name_H-M   'P 1'
#
loop_
_entity.id
_entity.type
_entity.pdbx_description
1 polymer ?
#
loop_
_entity_poly.entity_id
_entity_poly.type
_entity_poly.pdbx_seq_one_letter_code
_entity_poly.pdbx_strand_id
1 'polypeptide(L)'
;MGVEELVQEVTDLLTNAIDRKAEDTRASMLYCRQALEAIMEYLWIKKNGESPGKKLNLAKKIQHIKPPKQFLFWGVNSKTNPHIHWSRGYRNDQAEVEEVIGHITDIMKKVIGREIELGPIDSLLLQEYESQLDESTFGMTELDAEEAHYMLAVMRNWHSFIGE
;
A
#
# COMPACT_ATOMS: atom_id res chain seq x y z
N MET A 1 9.66 -12.12 14.92
CA MET A 1 9.63 -11.30 13.72
C MET A 1 10.67 -10.20 13.81
N GLY A 2 11.65 -10.22 12.91
CA GLY A 2 12.62 -9.13 12.75
C GLY A 2 12.01 -7.92 12.02
N VAL A 3 12.68 -6.76 12.05
CA VAL A 3 12.19 -5.58 11.29
C VAL A 3 12.28 -5.78 9.78
N GLU A 4 13.32 -6.46 9.30
CA GLU A 4 13.48 -6.76 7.86
C GLU A 4 12.44 -7.77 7.36
N GLU A 5 12.11 -8.76 8.20
CA GLU A 5 11.02 -9.72 7.95
C GLU A 5 9.66 -9.01 7.85
N LEU A 6 9.40 -8.05 8.75
CA LEU A 6 8.20 -7.20 8.67
C LEU A 6 8.17 -6.38 7.38
N VAL A 7 9.29 -5.75 7.01
CA VAL A 7 9.36 -4.93 5.79
C VAL A 7 9.01 -5.78 4.57
N GLN A 8 9.61 -6.96 4.43
CA GLN A 8 9.30 -7.87 3.34
C GLN A 8 7.82 -8.28 3.34
N GLU A 9 7.31 -8.74 4.47
CA GLU A 9 5.92 -9.21 4.59
C GLU A 9 4.91 -8.10 4.24
N VAL A 10 5.12 -6.88 4.76
CA VAL A 10 4.23 -5.74 4.45
C VAL A 10 4.35 -5.35 2.98
N THR A 11 5.56 -5.36 2.41
CA THR A 11 5.76 -5.05 0.98
C THR A 11 5.01 -6.04 0.11
N ASP A 12 5.18 -7.34 0.34
CA ASP A 12 4.51 -8.40 -0.42
C ASP A 12 2.97 -8.27 -0.34
N LEU A 13 2.44 -7.97 0.85
CA LEU A 13 1.00 -7.77 1.04
C LEU A 13 0.49 -6.53 0.30
N LEU A 14 1.21 -5.42 0.34
CA LEU A 14 0.81 -4.21 -0.35
C LEU A 14 0.94 -4.34 -1.87
N THR A 15 1.95 -5.03 -2.39
CA THR A 15 2.05 -5.39 -3.81
C THR A 15 0.84 -6.21 -4.25
N ASN A 16 0.48 -7.25 -3.50
CA ASN A 16 -0.73 -8.03 -3.77
C ASN A 16 -2.02 -7.19 -3.72
N ALA A 17 -2.08 -6.17 -2.86
CA ALA A 17 -3.21 -5.25 -2.79
C ALA A 17 -3.28 -4.36 -4.05
N ILE A 18 -2.15 -3.89 -4.55
CA ILE A 18 -2.05 -3.08 -5.78
C ILE A 18 -2.49 -3.91 -6.98
N ASP A 19 -1.93 -5.11 -7.15
CA ASP A 19 -2.21 -5.99 -8.30
C ASP A 19 -3.71 -6.33 -8.43
N ARG A 20 -4.41 -6.42 -7.29
CA ARG A 20 -5.83 -6.77 -7.24
C ARG A 20 -6.76 -5.57 -7.26
N LYS A 21 -6.28 -4.33 -7.12
CA LYS A 21 -7.14 -3.15 -6.91
C LYS A 21 -8.15 -2.93 -8.03
N ALA A 22 -7.77 -3.24 -9.28
CA ALA A 22 -8.61 -3.04 -10.44
C ALA A 22 -9.72 -4.09 -10.59
N GLU A 23 -9.45 -5.32 -10.14
CA GLU A 23 -10.31 -6.48 -10.37
C GLU A 23 -11.14 -6.86 -9.13
N ASP A 24 -10.52 -6.80 -7.94
CA ASP A 24 -11.10 -7.21 -6.67
C ASP A 24 -10.62 -6.30 -5.52
N THR A 25 -11.35 -5.21 -5.31
CA THR A 25 -11.10 -4.27 -4.22
C THR A 25 -11.32 -4.88 -2.84
N ARG A 26 -12.03 -6.01 -2.73
CA ARG A 26 -12.22 -6.70 -1.44
C ARG A 26 -10.99 -7.53 -1.09
N ALA A 27 -10.43 -8.26 -2.05
CA ALA A 27 -9.16 -8.95 -1.87
C ALA A 27 -8.06 -7.95 -1.52
N SER A 28 -8.03 -6.80 -2.20
CA SER A 28 -7.08 -5.71 -1.93
C SER A 28 -7.18 -5.22 -0.47
N MET A 29 -8.39 -4.95 0.02
CA MET A 29 -8.59 -4.56 1.43
C MET A 29 -8.21 -5.65 2.44
N LEU A 30 -8.34 -6.93 2.08
CA LEU A 30 -7.92 -8.04 2.94
C LEU A 30 -6.39 -8.05 3.09
N TYR A 31 -5.64 -7.86 2.01
CA TYR A 31 -4.18 -7.76 2.08
C TYR A 31 -3.73 -6.54 2.90
N CYS A 32 -4.38 -5.38 2.70
CA CYS A 32 -4.16 -4.21 3.55
C CYS A 32 -4.43 -4.49 5.04
N ARG A 33 -5.46 -5.27 5.36
CA ARG A 33 -5.75 -5.69 6.73
C ARG A 33 -4.63 -6.54 7.30
N GLN A 34 -4.18 -7.53 6.56
CA GLN A 34 -3.11 -8.44 6.96
C GLN A 34 -1.81 -7.67 7.20
N ALA A 35 -1.50 -6.68 6.36
CA ALA A 35 -0.34 -5.81 6.53
C ALA A 35 -0.42 -5.05 7.87
N LEU A 36 -1.59 -4.48 8.21
CA LEU A 36 -1.79 -3.84 9.51
C LEU A 36 -1.66 -4.84 10.68
N GLU A 37 -2.14 -6.08 10.52
CA GLU A 37 -2.03 -7.13 11.53
C GLU A 37 -0.56 -7.49 11.80
N ALA A 38 0.27 -7.63 10.76
CA ALA A 38 1.71 -7.85 10.87
C ALA A 38 2.41 -6.70 11.59
N ILE A 39 2.13 -5.45 11.21
CA ILE A 39 2.67 -4.26 11.87
C ILE A 39 2.30 -4.23 13.36
N MET A 40 1.04 -4.52 13.69
CA MET A 40 0.56 -4.52 15.06
C MET A 40 1.16 -5.65 15.89
N GLU A 41 1.40 -6.82 15.30
CA GLU A 41 2.10 -7.91 15.95
C GLU A 41 3.57 -7.56 16.22
N TYR A 42 4.26 -6.96 15.25
CA TYR A 42 5.63 -6.46 15.45
C TYR A 42 5.70 -5.46 16.61
N LEU A 43 4.82 -4.45 16.63
CA LEU A 43 4.77 -3.45 17.70
C LEU A 43 4.46 -4.08 19.07
N TRP A 44 3.60 -5.09 19.09
CA TRP A 44 3.26 -5.80 20.32
C TRP A 44 4.45 -6.58 20.86
N ILE A 45 5.13 -7.37 20.01
CA ILE A 45 6.32 -8.13 20.40
C ILE A 45 7.41 -7.16 20.89
N LYS A 46 7.61 -6.03 20.20
CA LYS A 46 8.60 -5.01 20.59
C LYS A 46 8.30 -4.40 21.97
N LYS A 47 7.03 -4.25 22.34
CA LYS A 47 6.60 -3.67 23.62
C LYS A 47 6.59 -4.69 24.76
N ASN A 48 6.10 -5.89 24.49
CA ASN A 48 5.73 -6.87 25.51
C ASN A 48 6.65 -8.11 25.54
N GLY A 49 7.51 -8.29 24.54
CA GLY A 49 8.44 -9.42 24.43
C GLY A 49 7.85 -10.72 23.89
N GLU A 50 6.52 -10.80 23.73
CA GLU A 50 5.80 -11.98 23.25
C GLU A 50 4.72 -11.62 22.23
N SER A 51 4.23 -12.61 21.47
CA SER A 51 3.14 -12.40 20.51
C SER A 51 1.78 -12.26 21.23
N PRO A 52 0.86 -11.38 20.78
CA PRO A 52 -0.47 -11.19 21.37
C PRO A 52 -1.39 -12.42 21.33
N GLY A 53 -0.97 -13.50 20.65
CA GLY A 53 -1.81 -14.65 20.36
C GLY A 53 -2.91 -14.35 19.34
N LYS A 54 -3.47 -15.39 18.72
CA LYS A 54 -4.44 -15.26 17.61
C LYS A 54 -5.81 -14.70 18.01
N LYS A 55 -6.13 -14.59 19.30
CA LYS A 55 -7.47 -14.24 19.79
C LYS A 55 -7.72 -12.75 19.95
N LEU A 56 -6.67 -11.92 19.93
CA LEU A 56 -6.83 -10.49 20.11
C LEU A 56 -7.14 -9.80 18.78
N ASN A 57 -8.29 -9.13 18.68
CA ASN A 57 -8.62 -8.36 17.49
C ASN A 57 -7.78 -7.07 17.39
N LEU A 58 -7.66 -6.54 16.17
CA LEU A 58 -6.88 -5.33 15.88
C LEU A 58 -7.26 -4.12 16.75
N ALA A 59 -8.55 -3.88 16.97
CA ALA A 59 -9.02 -2.76 17.79
C ALA A 59 -8.45 -2.82 19.22
N LYS A 60 -8.50 -4.00 19.87
CA LYS A 60 -7.90 -4.20 21.19
C LYS A 60 -6.38 -4.06 21.16
N LYS A 61 -5.73 -4.53 20.08
CA LYS A 61 -4.27 -4.33 19.90
C LYS A 61 -3.93 -2.84 19.86
N ILE A 62 -4.64 -2.04 19.06
CA ILE A 62 -4.41 -0.59 18.93
C ILE A 62 -4.63 0.13 20.28
N GLN A 63 -5.73 -0.18 20.97
CA GLN A 63 -6.05 0.42 22.29
C GLN A 63 -4.99 0.11 23.36
N HIS A 64 -4.41 -1.10 23.34
CA HIS A 64 -3.41 -1.53 24.32
C HIS A 64 -2.01 -0.97 24.00
N ILE A 65 -1.58 -1.09 22.74
CA ILE A 65 -0.26 -0.62 22.31
C ILE A 65 -0.19 0.90 22.39
N LYS A 66 -1.27 1.58 21.98
CA LYS A 66 -1.34 3.04 21.84
C LYS A 66 -0.20 3.56 20.94
N PRO A 67 -0.07 3.07 19.69
CA PRO A 67 1.05 3.45 18.84
C PRO A 67 1.05 4.95 18.56
N PRO A 68 2.20 5.57 18.26
CA PRO A 68 2.25 6.93 17.72
C PRO A 68 1.35 7.03 16.48
N LYS A 69 0.74 8.20 16.25
CA LYS A 69 -0.16 8.44 15.10
C LYS A 69 -1.32 7.43 15.02
N GLN A 70 -1.97 7.12 16.14
CA GLN A 70 -3.08 6.15 16.23
C GLN A 70 -4.18 6.33 15.17
N PHE A 71 -4.42 7.57 14.73
CA PHE A 71 -5.42 7.86 13.71
C PHE A 71 -5.17 7.09 12.39
N LEU A 72 -3.90 6.86 12.00
CA LEU A 72 -3.56 6.06 10.82
C LEU A 72 -4.00 4.59 11.01
N PHE A 73 -3.70 4.01 12.17
CA PHE A 73 -4.08 2.63 12.51
C PHE A 73 -5.60 2.47 12.56
N TRP A 74 -6.30 3.43 13.15
CA TRP A 74 -7.75 3.42 13.20
C TRP A 74 -8.37 3.59 11.81
N GLY A 75 -7.81 4.47 10.97
CA GLY A 75 -8.24 4.67 9.58
C GLY A 75 -8.15 3.39 8.76
N VAL A 76 -7.01 2.67 8.85
CA VAL A 76 -6.87 1.37 8.20
C VAL A 76 -7.81 0.33 8.81
N ASN A 77 -7.90 0.21 10.14
CA ASN A 77 -8.75 -0.79 10.79
C ASN A 77 -10.26 -0.58 10.51
N SER A 78 -10.73 0.68 10.43
CA SER A 78 -12.12 0.97 10.07
C SER A 78 -12.39 0.63 8.61
N LYS A 79 -11.52 1.08 7.70
CA LYS A 79 -11.67 0.86 6.26
C LYS A 79 -11.35 -0.54 5.79
N THR A 80 -10.77 -1.40 6.63
CA THR A 80 -10.52 -2.82 6.31
C THR A 80 -11.40 -3.74 7.15
N ASN A 81 -12.46 -3.22 7.78
CA ASN A 81 -13.29 -4.02 8.67
C ASN A 81 -14.09 -5.07 7.89
N PRO A 82 -13.92 -6.37 8.21
CA PRO A 82 -14.71 -7.49 7.70
C PRO A 82 -16.20 -7.22 7.48
N HIS A 83 -16.84 -6.62 8.49
CA HIS A 83 -18.27 -6.43 8.52
C HIS A 83 -18.76 -5.42 7.47
N ILE A 84 -17.88 -4.54 7.02
CA ILE A 84 -18.18 -3.54 5.99
C ILE A 84 -18.02 -4.18 4.61
N HIS A 85 -16.90 -4.89 4.37
CA HIS A 85 -16.53 -5.43 3.05
C HIS A 85 -17.29 -6.67 2.60
N TRP A 86 -17.76 -7.48 3.56
CA TRP A 86 -18.51 -8.70 3.26
C TRP A 86 -20.03 -8.51 3.27
N SER A 87 -20.50 -7.27 3.40
CA SER A 87 -21.92 -6.95 3.23
C SER A 87 -22.33 -7.03 1.75
N ARG A 88 -23.56 -7.47 1.49
CA ARG A 88 -24.14 -7.46 0.13
C ARG A 88 -24.41 -6.01 -0.26
N GLY A 89 -23.65 -5.49 -1.22
CA GLY A 89 -23.84 -4.14 -1.80
C GLY A 89 -22.68 -3.17 -1.58
N TYR A 90 -21.77 -3.46 -0.65
CA TYR A 90 -20.58 -2.65 -0.46
C TYR A 90 -19.46 -3.08 -1.43
N ARG A 91 -19.02 -2.13 -2.26
CA ARG A 91 -17.82 -2.23 -3.09
C ARG A 91 -16.95 -1.04 -2.71
N ASN A 92 -15.72 -1.30 -2.26
CA ASN A 92 -14.73 -0.23 -2.21
C ASN A 92 -14.45 0.22 -3.63
N ASP A 93 -14.23 1.52 -3.81
CA ASP A 93 -13.59 2.01 -5.01
C ASP A 93 -12.06 1.87 -4.90
N GLN A 94 -11.38 2.08 -6.02
CA GLN A 94 -9.93 2.01 -6.09
C GLN A 94 -9.26 3.09 -5.24
N ALA A 95 -9.88 4.26 -5.12
CA ALA A 95 -9.35 5.38 -4.34
C ALA A 95 -9.31 5.04 -2.84
N GLU A 96 -10.31 4.33 -2.30
CA GLU A 96 -10.30 3.89 -0.91
C GLU A 96 -9.17 2.88 -0.65
N VAL A 97 -8.88 1.98 -1.61
CA VAL A 97 -7.76 1.05 -1.52
C VAL A 97 -6.43 1.80 -1.50
N GLU A 98 -6.25 2.77 -2.40
CA GLU A 98 -5.04 3.61 -2.48
C GLU A 98 -4.84 4.43 -1.21
N GLU A 99 -5.91 5.00 -0.64
CA GLU A 99 -5.85 5.73 0.63
C GLU A 99 -5.40 4.81 1.79
N VAL A 100 -5.90 3.57 1.82
CA VAL A 100 -5.49 2.59 2.84
C VAL A 100 -4.03 2.17 2.67
N ILE A 101 -3.57 1.93 1.44
CA ILE A 101 -2.16 1.64 1.14
C ILE A 101 -1.28 2.81 1.57
N GLY A 102 -1.70 4.05 1.28
CA GLY A 102 -1.04 5.27 1.71
C GLY A 102 -0.88 5.34 3.23
N HIS A 103 -1.95 5.06 3.99
CA HIS A 103 -1.88 5.02 5.46
C HIS A 103 -0.92 3.95 5.99
N ILE A 104 -0.86 2.76 5.37
CA ILE A 104 0.04 1.69 5.81
C ILE A 104 1.50 2.08 5.53
N THR A 105 1.77 2.63 4.36
CA THR A 105 3.10 3.14 3.98
C THR A 105 3.54 4.24 4.94
N ASP A 106 2.61 5.13 5.30
CA ASP A 106 2.82 6.17 6.29
C ASP A 106 3.14 5.61 7.69
N ILE A 107 2.45 4.55 8.11
CA ILE A 107 2.74 3.88 9.39
C ILE A 107 4.17 3.32 9.35
N MET A 108 4.55 2.64 8.27
CA MET A 108 5.89 2.07 8.12
C MET A 108 6.96 3.16 8.19
N LYS A 109 6.80 4.24 7.43
CA LYS A 109 7.75 5.36 7.43
C LYS A 109 7.78 6.10 8.77
N LYS A 110 6.62 6.51 9.28
CA LYS A 110 6.51 7.47 10.40
C LYS A 110 6.54 6.81 11.78
N VAL A 111 6.20 5.52 11.91
CA VAL A 111 6.12 4.81 13.20
C VAL A 111 7.19 3.73 13.31
N ILE A 112 7.42 2.96 12.23
CA ILE A 112 8.45 1.92 12.22
C ILE A 112 9.82 2.52 11.88
N GLY A 113 9.86 3.60 11.09
CA GLY A 113 11.11 4.21 10.62
C GLY A 113 11.71 3.48 9.41
N ARG A 114 10.85 2.83 8.62
CA ARG A 114 11.23 2.09 7.42
C ARG A 114 10.38 2.58 6.25
N GLU A 115 11.05 2.95 5.17
CA GLU A 115 10.37 3.22 3.90
C GLU A 115 10.12 1.90 3.18
N ILE A 116 8.97 1.79 2.55
CA ILE A 116 8.63 0.67 1.67
C ILE A 116 8.61 1.24 0.26
N GLU A 117 9.41 0.66 -0.61
CA GLU A 117 9.37 0.92 -2.03
C GLU A 117 8.34 -0.02 -2.64
N LEU A 118 7.16 0.50 -2.92
CA LEU A 118 6.18 -0.17 -3.77
C LEU A 118 6.52 0.19 -5.21
N GLY A 119 6.42 -0.79 -6.12
CA GLY A 119 6.44 -0.49 -7.56
C GLY A 119 5.40 0.59 -7.88
N PRO A 120 5.53 1.30 -9.02
CA PRO A 120 4.56 2.31 -9.41
C PRO A 120 3.15 1.73 -9.24
N ILE A 121 2.32 2.45 -8.49
CA ILE A 121 0.90 2.14 -8.35
C ILE A 121 0.34 2.44 -9.73
N ASP A 122 0.44 1.47 -10.64
CA ASP A 122 0.27 1.70 -12.07
C ASP A 122 -1.07 2.40 -12.30
N SER A 123 -0.96 3.67 -12.67
CA SER A 123 -2.01 4.42 -13.33
C SER A 123 -2.17 3.73 -14.68
N LEU A 124 -3.36 3.23 -14.98
CA LEU A 124 -3.67 2.62 -16.29
C LEU A 124 -3.20 3.51 -17.45
N LEU A 125 -3.23 4.83 -17.29
CA LEU A 125 -2.71 5.81 -18.24
C LEU A 125 -1.18 5.74 -18.44
N LEU A 126 -0.41 5.44 -17.38
CA LEU A 126 1.04 5.34 -17.45
C LEU A 126 1.45 4.03 -18.15
N GLN A 127 0.78 2.93 -17.85
CA GLN A 127 0.96 1.66 -18.57
C GLN A 127 0.56 1.78 -20.05
N GLU A 128 -0.54 2.46 -20.35
CA GLU A 128 -0.99 2.66 -21.74
C GLU A 128 -0.03 3.57 -22.51
N TYR A 129 0.60 4.55 -21.85
CA TYR A 129 1.63 5.40 -22.45
C TYR A 129 2.98 4.67 -22.62
N GLU A 130 3.42 3.89 -21.63
CA GLU A 130 4.62 3.05 -21.72
C GLU A 130 4.46 1.98 -22.80
N SER A 131 3.28 1.35 -22.90
CA SER A 131 2.95 0.41 -23.98
C SER A 131 2.96 1.08 -25.36
N GLN A 132 2.46 2.31 -25.48
CA GLN A 132 2.52 3.06 -26.75
C GLN A 132 3.96 3.45 -27.12
N LEU A 133 4.83 3.73 -26.14
CA LEU A 133 6.22 4.05 -26.39
C LEU A 133 7.06 2.82 -26.76
N ASP A 134 6.80 1.67 -26.13
CA ASP A 134 7.41 0.40 -26.48
C ASP A 134 6.98 -0.07 -27.89
N GLU A 135 5.73 0.22 -28.30
CA GLU A 135 5.27 -0.06 -29.67
C GLU A 135 5.79 0.96 -30.71
N SER A 136 6.02 2.22 -30.32
CA SER A 136 6.41 3.33 -31.21
C SER A 136 7.93 3.47 -31.43
N THR A 137 8.76 2.79 -30.64
CA THR A 137 10.23 2.86 -30.78
C THR A 137 10.77 2.17 -32.03
N PHE A 138 9.92 1.51 -32.84
CA PHE A 138 10.30 1.02 -34.17
C PHE A 138 10.25 2.14 -35.22
N GLY A 139 11.28 3.00 -35.22
CA GLY A 139 11.51 4.00 -36.27
C GLY A 139 11.61 5.46 -35.82
N MET A 140 11.59 5.75 -34.52
CA MET A 140 11.83 7.10 -33.98
C MET A 140 13.31 7.49 -34.07
N THR A 141 13.59 8.79 -34.25
CA THR A 141 14.96 9.30 -34.21
C THR A 141 15.45 9.37 -32.76
N GLU A 142 16.77 9.31 -32.51
CA GLU A 142 17.35 9.35 -31.15
C GLU A 142 16.86 10.55 -30.32
N LEU A 143 16.60 11.68 -30.99
CA LEU A 143 16.12 12.91 -30.36
C LEU A 143 14.66 12.78 -29.87
N ASP A 144 13.79 12.11 -30.64
CA ASP A 144 12.41 11.85 -30.26
C ASP A 144 12.32 10.83 -29.10
N ALA A 145 13.25 9.87 -29.08
CA ALA A 145 13.37 8.90 -27.99
C ALA A 145 13.81 9.58 -26.69
N GLU A 146 14.81 10.47 -26.72
CA GLU A 146 15.23 11.24 -25.54
C GLU A 146 14.12 12.13 -24.99
N GLU A 147 13.37 12.81 -25.87
CA GLU A 147 12.25 13.67 -25.45
C GLU A 147 11.11 12.85 -24.82
N ALA A 148 10.80 11.67 -25.36
CA ALA A 148 9.82 10.75 -24.79
C ALA A 148 10.25 10.23 -23.41
N HIS A 149 11.51 9.83 -23.25
CA HIS A 149 12.04 9.39 -21.95
C HIS A 149 12.07 10.52 -20.92
N TYR A 150 12.36 11.74 -21.35
CA TYR A 150 12.30 12.93 -20.50
C TYR A 150 10.86 13.20 -20.04
N MET A 151 9.88 13.15 -20.94
CA MET A 151 8.45 13.32 -20.60
C MET A 151 7.98 12.23 -19.62
N LEU A 152 8.45 10.99 -19.78
CA LEU A 152 8.15 9.89 -18.88
C LEU A 152 8.74 10.10 -17.49
N ALA A 153 9.98 10.59 -17.40
CA ALA A 153 10.61 10.97 -16.14
C ALA A 153 9.89 12.13 -15.45
N VAL A 154 9.41 13.13 -16.21
CA VAL A 154 8.61 14.24 -15.68
C VAL A 154 7.26 13.75 -15.15
N MET A 155 6.58 12.85 -15.87
CA MET A 155 5.30 12.26 -15.42
C MET A 155 5.48 11.43 -14.15
N ARG A 156 6.53 10.60 -14.07
CA ARG A 156 6.87 9.83 -12.85
C ARG A 156 7.11 10.75 -11.65
N ASN A 157 7.85 11.85 -11.84
CA ASN A 157 8.08 12.84 -10.79
C ASN A 157 6.80 13.60 -10.39
N TRP A 158 5.91 13.90 -11.35
CA TRP A 158 4.65 14.59 -11.08
C TRP A 158 3.68 13.71 -10.27
N HIS A 159 3.60 12.42 -10.60
CA HIS A 159 2.85 11.44 -9.80
C HIS A 159 3.44 11.24 -8.41
N SER A 160 4.76 11.33 -8.25
CA SER A 160 5.41 11.32 -6.93
C SER A 160 5.11 12.58 -6.09
N PHE A 161 4.83 13.72 -6.73
CA PHE A 161 4.62 15.01 -6.06
C PHE A 161 3.18 15.24 -5.57
N ILE A 162 2.18 14.66 -6.24
CA ILE A 162 0.76 14.78 -5.84
C ILE A 162 0.43 13.91 -4.60
N GLY A 163 1.36 13.07 -4.15
CA GLY A 163 1.25 12.24 -2.95
C GLY A 163 1.83 12.82 -1.65
N GLU A 164 2.32 14.08 -1.64
CA GLU A 164 2.77 14.81 -0.42
C GLU A 164 1.66 15.64 0.23
#